data_AF-A0A970UAZ5-F1
#
_entry.id   AF-A0A970UAZ5-F1
#
_cell.length_a   1.000
_cell.length_b   1.000
_cell.length_c   1.000
_cell.angle_alpha   90.00
_cell.angle_beta   90.00
_cell.angle_gamma   90.00
#
_symmetry.space_group_name_H-M   'P 1'
#
loop_
_entity.id
_entity.type
_entity.pdbx_description
1 polymer ?
#
loop_
_entity_poly.entity_id
_entity_poly.type
_entity_poly.pdbx_seq_one_letter_code
_entity_poly.pdbx_strand_id
1 'polypeptide(L)' 'MTTLGIKQRPFEGINNIDESEFLLTRKELIDRKYSETQTPILTENQKLRMKESLNQINNGDFLTDDPLNELIGKWLKG' A
#
# COMPACT_ATOMS: atom_id res chain seq x y z
N MET A 1 -24.66 -27.14 -28.19
CA MET A 1 -23.75 -26.04 -27.80
C MET A 1 -22.37 -26.36 -28.36
N THR A 2 -21.81 -25.48 -29.19
CA THR A 2 -20.47 -25.68 -29.77
C THR A 2 -19.39 -25.31 -28.76
N THR A 3 -18.28 -26.03 -28.81
CA THR A 3 -17.07 -25.89 -27.97
C THR A 3 -16.52 -24.45 -27.90
N LEU A 4 -16.85 -23.61 -28.88
CA LEU A 4 -16.52 -22.18 -28.89
C LEU A 4 -17.19 -21.42 -27.74
N GLY A 5 -18.46 -21.69 -27.47
CA GLY A 5 -19.23 -21.01 -26.40
C GLY A 5 -18.87 -21.46 -24.99
N ILE A 6 -18.12 -22.56 -24.84
CA ILE A 6 -17.55 -23.01 -23.55
C ILE A 6 -16.22 -22.30 -23.28
N LYS A 7 -15.43 -21.98 -24.33
CA LYS A 7 -14.16 -21.26 -24.19
C LYS A 7 -14.30 -19.75 -23.99
N GLN A 8 -15.42 -19.15 -24.41
CA GLN A 8 -15.68 -17.72 -24.21
C GLN A 8 -16.02 -17.35 -22.77
N ARG A 9 -16.78 -18.18 -22.04
CA ARG A 9 -17.19 -17.87 -20.66
C ARG A 9 -16.04 -17.70 -19.67
N PRO A 10 -14.97 -18.54 -19.68
CA PRO A 10 -13.81 -18.32 -18.82
C PRO A 10 -13.05 -17.05 -19.19
N PHE A 11 -12.96 -16.73 -20.48
CA PHE A 11 -12.28 -15.51 -20.95
C PHE A 11 -13.02 -14.24 -20.51
N GLU A 12 -14.35 -14.25 -20.63
CA GLU A 12 -15.21 -13.16 -20.12
C GLU A 12 -15.19 -13.10 -18.59
N GLY A 13 -15.14 -14.25 -17.91
CA GLY A 13 -15.08 -14.33 -16.45
C GLY A 13 -13.75 -13.86 -15.84
N ILE A 14 -12.63 -14.03 -16.55
CA ILE A 14 -11.31 -13.55 -16.12
C ILE A 14 -11.16 -12.05 -16.40
N ASN A 15 -11.68 -11.55 -17.53
CA ASN A 15 -11.62 -10.12 -17.88
C ASN A 15 -12.62 -9.24 -17.11
N ASN A 16 -13.61 -9.84 -16.43
CA ASN A 16 -14.59 -9.14 -15.57
C ASN A 16 -14.32 -9.34 -14.07
N ILE A 17 -13.14 -9.81 -13.67
CA ILE A 17 -12.72 -9.68 -12.28
C ILE A 17 -12.55 -8.18 -12.05
N ASP A 18 -13.57 -7.53 -11.49
CA ASP A 18 -13.47 -6.15 -11.03
C ASP A 18 -12.34 -6.13 -10.01
N GLU A 19 -11.19 -5.64 -10.44
CA GLU A 19 -9.94 -5.66 -9.68
C GLU A 19 -10.15 -5.03 -8.30
N SER A 20 -11.06 -4.06 -8.22
CA SER A 20 -11.53 -3.42 -6.99
C SER A 20 -12.20 -4.40 -6.04
N GLU A 21 -13.13 -5.23 -6.52
CA GLU A 21 -13.87 -6.21 -5.72
C GLU A 21 -12.95 -7.34 -5.24
N PHE A 22 -12.02 -7.77 -6.10
CA PHE A 22 -11.00 -8.75 -5.74
C PHE A 22 -10.05 -8.21 -4.65
N LEU A 23 -9.56 -6.97 -4.80
CA LEU A 23 -8.70 -6.33 -3.82
C LEU A 23 -9.45 -6.08 -2.49
N LEU A 24 -10.72 -5.70 -2.55
CA LEU A 24 -11.56 -5.51 -1.36
C LEU A 24 -11.78 -6.82 -0.61
N THR A 25 -12.11 -7.89 -1.33
CA THR A 25 -12.27 -9.24 -0.76
C THR A 25 -10.97 -9.72 -0.11
N ARG A 26 -9.83 -9.48 -0.78
CA ARG A 26 -8.52 -9.82 -0.23
C ARG A 26 -8.20 -9.02 1.03
N LYS A 27 -8.52 -7.72 1.05
CA LYS A 27 -8.37 -6.85 2.22
C LYS A 27 -9.21 -7.37 3.39
N GLU A 28 -10.49 -7.67 3.17
CA GLU A 28 -11.36 -8.21 4.22
C GLU A 28 -10.83 -9.52 4.80
N LEU A 29 -10.29 -10.41 3.96
CA LEU A 29 -9.68 -11.66 4.42
C LEU A 29 -8.40 -11.43 5.24
N ILE A 30 -7.61 -10.41 4.91
CA ILE A 30 -6.41 -10.02 5.66
C ILE A 30 -6.82 -9.38 6.99
N ASP A 31 -7.76 -8.44 6.98
CA ASP A 31 -8.23 -7.73 8.17
C ASP A 31 -8.87 -8.69 9.18
N ARG A 32 -9.64 -9.69 8.72
CA ARG A 32 -10.21 -10.74 9.59
C ARG A 32 -9.16 -11.69 10.16
N LYS A 33 -8.01 -11.85 9.50
CA LYS A 33 -6.87 -12.65 10.00
C LYS A 33 -5.92 -11.81 10.86
N TYR A 34 -5.96 -10.49 10.74
CA TYR A 34 -5.18 -9.56 11.53
C TYR A 34 -5.87 -9.32 12.88
N SER A 35 -5.72 -10.29 13.76
CA SER A 35 -5.99 -10.08 15.17
C SER A 35 -4.79 -9.34 15.75
N GLU A 36 -4.92 -8.05 16.10
CA GLU A 36 -3.93 -7.33 16.91
C GLU A 36 -3.82 -8.01 18.28
N THR A 37 -3.10 -9.12 18.31
CA THR A 37 -2.91 -9.94 19.50
C THR A 37 -1.71 -9.45 20.29
N GLN A 38 -0.85 -8.63 19.69
CA GLN A 38 0.37 -8.12 20.31
C GLN A 38 0.68 -6.72 19.80
N THR A 39 1.02 -5.82 20.73
CA THR A 39 1.55 -4.49 20.42
C THR A 39 2.77 -4.65 19.50
N PRO A 40 2.86 -3.93 18.38
CA PRO A 40 3.98 -4.06 17.46
C PRO A 40 5.30 -3.73 18.18
N ILE A 41 6.24 -4.67 18.18
CA ILE A 41 7.59 -4.46 18.72
C ILE A 41 8.43 -3.78 17.64
N LEU A 42 8.81 -2.54 17.90
CA LEU A 42 9.69 -1.79 17.02
C LEU A 42 11.10 -2.37 17.02
N THR A 43 11.68 -2.53 15.83
CA THR A 43 13.11 -2.83 15.66
C THR A 43 13.96 -1.64 16.10
N GLU A 44 15.23 -1.87 16.43
CA GLU A 44 16.16 -0.78 16.82
C GLU A 44 16.30 0.28 15.71
N ASN A 45 16.32 -0.13 14.43
CA ASN A 45 16.34 0.80 13.30
C ASN A 45 15.08 1.67 13.23
N GLN A 46 13.90 1.11 13.56
CA GLN A 46 12.66 1.87 13.60
C GLN A 46 12.65 2.87 14.77
N LYS A 47 13.14 2.47 15.94
CA LYS A 47 13.30 3.36 17.10
C LYS A 47 14.27 4.51 16.80
N LEU A 48 15.39 4.21 16.15
CA LEU A 48 16.38 5.20 15.76
C LEU A 48 15.78 6.24 14.82
N ARG A 49 15.11 5.78 13.75
CA ARG A 49 14.41 6.67 12.81
C ARG A 49 13.37 7.56 13.49
N MET A 50 12.58 7.00 14.41
CA MET A 50 11.60 7.80 15.16
C MET A 50 12.27 8.89 16.00
N LYS A 51 13.40 8.57 16.64
CA LYS A 51 14.18 9.55 17.40
C LYS A 51 14.77 10.64 16.50
N GLU A 52 15.27 10.27 15.33
CA GLU A 52 15.78 11.22 14.33
C GLU A 52 14.68 12.14 13.82
N SER A 53 13.51 11.60 13.46
CA SER A 53 12.35 12.39 13.05
C SER A 53 11.88 13.34 14.16
N LEU A 54 11.88 12.90 15.42
CA LEU A 54 11.52 13.77 16.54
C LEU A 54 12.51 14.93 16.70
N ASN A 55 13.81 14.67 16.56
CA ASN A 55 14.83 15.70 16.60
C ASN A 55 14.70 16.69 15.44
N GLN A 56 14.42 16.18 14.23
CA GLN A 56 14.17 17.01 13.04
C GLN A 56 13.00 17.96 13.25
N ILE A 57 11.87 17.45 13.75
CA ILE A 57 10.69 18.27 14.06
C ILE A 57 11.03 19.37 15.08
N ASN A 58 11.73 19.01 16.17
CA ASN A 58 12.10 19.97 17.22
C ASN A 58 13.05 21.06 16.72
N ASN A 59 13.90 20.75 15.73
CA ASN A 59 14.84 21.69 15.14
C ASN A 59 14.25 22.52 13.98
N GLY A 60 13.00 22.24 13.58
CA GLY A 60 12.39 22.85 12.40
C GLY A 60 12.86 22.25 11.07
N ASP A 61 13.62 21.14 11.11
CA ASP A 61 14.13 20.41 9.95
C ASP A 61 13.07 19.44 9.40
N PHE A 62 11.86 19.93 9.13
CA PHE A 62 10.78 19.14 8.54
C PHE A 62 10.36 19.72 7.19
N LEU A 63 9.96 18.82 6.28
CA LEU A 63 9.37 19.22 5.01
C LEU A 63 7.85 19.22 5.15
N THR A 64 7.23 20.34 4.79
CA THR A 64 5.79 20.37 4.53
C THR A 64 5.52 19.73 3.16
N ASP A 65 4.24 19.51 2.83
CA ASP A 65 3.84 18.81 1.61
C ASP A 65 4.39 19.48 0.34
N ASP A 66 4.42 20.81 0.30
CA ASP A 66 4.89 21.57 -0.88
C ASP A 66 6.38 21.33 -1.22
N PRO A 67 7.35 21.53 -0.30
CA PRO A 67 8.76 21.26 -0.59
C PRO A 67 9.05 19.77 -0.76
N LEU A 68 8.25 18.88 -0.13
CA LEU A 68 8.35 17.44 -0.37
C LEU A 68 7.95 17.07 -1.80
N ASN A 69 6.82 17.62 -2.29
CA ASN A 69 6.33 17.39 -3.65
C ASN A 69 7.30 17.92 -4.71
N GLU A 70 7.95 19.06 -4.45
CA GLU A 70 9.00 19.58 -5.33
C GLU A 70 10.20 18.62 -5.42
N LEU A 71 10.62 18.05 -4.28
CA LEU A 71 11.76 17.15 -4.20
C LEU A 71 11.48 15.81 -4.88
N ILE A 72 10.27 15.26 -4.68
CA ILE A 72 9.77 14.08 -5.40
C ILE A 72 9.71 14.36 -6.90
N GLY A 73 9.22 15.53 -7.31
CA GLY A 73 9.15 15.94 -8.71
C GLY A 73 10.53 16.05 -9.38
N LYS A 74 11.58 16.45 -8.63
CA LYS A 74 12.97 16.44 -9.11
C LYS A 74 13.52 15.02 -9.23
N TRP A 75 13.23 14.15 -8.27
CA TRP A 75 13.68 12.76 -8.29
C TRP A 75 13.05 11.96 -9.44
N LEU A 76 11.76 12.16 -9.70
CA LEU A 76 11.03 11.49 -10.79
C LEU A 76 11.42 11.97 -12.20
N LYS A 77 12.10 13.11 -12.31
CA LYS A 77 12.61 13.68 -13.57
C LYS A 77 14.07 13.30 -13.85
N GLY A 78 14.70 12.53 -12.97
CA GLY A 78 16.05 12.00 -13.12
C GLY A 78 16.11 10.80 -14.05
#